data_AF-A0A2E7AQK6-F1
#
_entry.id   AF-A0A2E7AQK6-F1
#
_cell.length_a   1.000
_cell.length_b   1.000
_cell.length_c   1.000
_cell.angle_alpha   90.00
_cell.angle_beta   90.00
_cell.angle_gamma   90.00
#
_symmetry.space_group_name_H-M   'P 1'
#
loop_
_entity.id
_entity.type
_entity.pdbx_description
1 polymer ?
#
loop_
_entity_poly.entity_id
_entity_poly.type
_entity_poly.pdbx_seq_one_letter_code
_entity_poly.pdbx_strand_id
1 'polypeptide(L)'
;MRSFFRFSVFCALFFLLSGQEILGQQSVELKAPVGFASTTAARQAYCEAVFLDLPSSDSFREHLRIITASPHPAGSAAQIEVGHYLGRVMKAAGFTVREHAYDVYLPQLTDDVEV
;
A
#
# COMPACT_ATOMS: atom_id res chain seq x y z
N MET A 1 31.15 -57.94 30.27
CA MET A 1 31.09 -56.90 31.31
C MET A 1 30.36 -55.68 30.74
N ARG A 2 29.30 -55.23 31.43
CA ARG A 2 28.75 -53.84 31.47
C ARG A 2 28.21 -53.25 30.16
N SER A 3 26.91 -53.33 29.86
CA SER A 3 25.81 -52.47 30.35
C SER A 3 25.90 -50.99 29.94
N PHE A 4 25.24 -50.61 28.84
CA PHE A 4 24.82 -49.23 28.56
C PHE A 4 23.39 -49.22 28.00
N PHE A 5 22.49 -49.84 28.77
CA PHE A 5 21.07 -49.55 28.73
C PHE A 5 20.85 -48.37 29.70
N ARG A 6 20.01 -47.40 29.35
CA ARG A 6 19.55 -46.25 30.16
C ARG A 6 20.30 -44.92 29.98
N PHE A 7 20.20 -44.32 28.80
CA PHE A 7 20.22 -42.85 28.70
C PHE A 7 19.14 -42.27 27.78
N SER A 8 18.34 -43.11 27.10
CA SER A 8 17.40 -42.66 26.06
C SER A 8 15.97 -42.36 26.54
N VAL A 9 15.65 -42.53 27.83
CA VAL A 9 14.25 -42.49 28.30
C VAL A 9 13.88 -41.16 28.98
N PHE A 10 14.84 -40.35 29.42
CA PHE A 10 14.53 -39.14 30.19
C PHE A 10 14.26 -37.88 29.35
N CYS A 11 14.68 -37.84 28.08
CA CYS A 11 14.32 -36.74 27.16
C CYS A 11 12.95 -36.90 26.50
N ALA A 12 12.37 -38.10 26.51
CA ALA A 12 11.11 -38.37 25.82
C ALA A 12 9.85 -37.97 26.62
N LEU A 13 9.97 -37.76 27.94
CA LEU A 13 8.81 -37.44 28.79
C LEU A 13 8.61 -35.93 29.04
N PHE A 14 9.63 -35.11 28.82
CA PHE A 14 9.52 -33.65 28.99
C PHE A 14 9.11 -32.91 27.71
N PHE A 15 9.12 -33.60 26.57
CA PHE A 15 8.71 -33.05 25.28
C PHE A 15 7.22 -33.28 24.95
N LEU A 16 6.49 -34.01 25.81
CA LEU A 16 5.08 -34.35 25.61
C LEU A 16 4.08 -33.36 26.23
N LEU A 17 4.55 -32.29 26.88
CA LEU A 17 3.67 -31.35 27.61
C LEU A 17 3.87 -29.86 27.25
N SER A 18 4.55 -29.55 26.16
CA SER A 18 4.79 -28.17 25.70
C SER A 18 4.24 -27.88 24.29
N GLY A 19 3.40 -28.76 23.76
CA GLY A 19 2.58 -28.50 22.57
C GLY A 19 1.31 -27.72 22.92
N GLN A 20 1.43 -26.55 23.53
CA GLN A 20 0.34 -25.57 23.52
C GLN A 20 0.61 -24.65 22.35
N GLU A 21 0.00 -24.95 21.21
CA GLU A 21 -0.12 -23.98 20.13
C GLU A 21 -0.90 -22.78 20.68
N ILE A 22 -0.20 -21.68 20.96
CA ILE A 22 -0.84 -20.38 21.09
C ILE A 22 -1.24 -19.96 19.68
N LEU A 23 -2.29 -20.60 19.15
CA LEU A 23 -3.10 -20.04 18.08
C LEU A 23 -3.95 -18.95 18.73
N GLY A 24 -3.31 -17.84 19.03
CA GLY A 24 -3.98 -16.56 19.22
C GLY A 24 -4.55 -16.13 17.87
N GLN A 25 -5.58 -16.83 17.40
CA GLN A 25 -6.35 -16.37 16.27
C GLN A 25 -7.19 -15.21 16.77
N GLN A 26 -6.61 -14.00 16.69
CA GLN A 26 -7.40 -12.78 16.74
C GLN A 26 -8.31 -12.81 15.51
N SER A 27 -9.49 -13.40 15.67
CA SER A 27 -10.56 -13.28 14.68
C SER A 27 -11.07 -11.85 14.76
N VAL A 28 -10.64 -11.02 13.81
CA VAL A 28 -11.29 -9.73 13.57
C VAL A 28 -12.66 -10.03 12.98
N GLU A 29 -13.72 -9.83 13.76
CA GLU A 29 -15.08 -9.90 13.24
C GLU A 29 -15.33 -8.66 12.37
N LEU A 30 -15.25 -8.83 11.05
CA LEU A 30 -15.54 -7.78 10.09
C LEU A 30 -17.04 -7.76 9.80
N LYS A 31 -17.73 -6.69 10.20
CA LYS A 31 -19.13 -6.46 9.83
C LYS A 31 -19.25 -6.44 8.31
N ALA A 32 -20.17 -7.24 7.76
CA ALA A 32 -20.38 -7.29 6.32
C ALA A 32 -20.73 -5.88 5.77
N PRO A 33 -20.00 -5.37 4.76
CA PRO A 33 -20.27 -4.07 4.18
C PRO A 33 -21.63 -4.08 3.45
N VAL A 34 -22.37 -2.99 3.57
CA VAL A 34 -23.66 -2.82 2.88
C VAL A 34 -23.45 -2.59 1.39
N GLY A 35 -24.38 -3.07 0.55
CA GLY A 35 -24.30 -2.91 -0.91
C GLY A 35 -23.52 -4.00 -1.65
N PHE A 36 -23.00 -5.01 -0.94
CA PHE A 36 -22.33 -6.16 -1.54
C PHE A 36 -23.21 -7.42 -1.47
N ALA A 37 -23.12 -8.26 -2.49
CA ALA A 37 -23.70 -9.60 -2.44
C ALA A 37 -23.01 -10.43 -1.34
N SER A 38 -23.72 -11.37 -0.74
CA SER A 38 -23.17 -12.23 0.33
C SER A 38 -21.89 -12.96 -0.10
N THR A 39 -21.79 -13.31 -1.39
CA THR A 39 -20.63 -13.98 -1.98
C THR A 39 -19.40 -13.08 -2.13
N THR A 40 -19.55 -11.75 -2.15
CA THR A 40 -18.45 -10.79 -2.33
C THR A 40 -18.14 -9.96 -1.10
N ALA A 41 -19.05 -9.90 -0.13
CA ALA A 41 -18.92 -9.10 1.09
C ALA A 41 -17.63 -9.41 1.88
N ALA A 42 -17.25 -10.69 2.01
CA ALA A 42 -16.02 -11.07 2.72
C ALA A 42 -14.75 -10.57 2.02
N ARG A 43 -14.71 -10.65 0.68
CA ARG A 43 -13.60 -10.14 -0.11
C ARG A 43 -13.50 -8.62 0.00
N GLN A 44 -14.63 -7.93 -0.03
CA GLN A 44 -14.68 -6.48 0.16
C GLN A 44 -14.14 -6.08 1.53
N ALA A 45 -14.64 -6.71 2.60
CA ALA A 45 -14.21 -6.41 3.96
C ALA A 45 -12.69 -6.60 4.14
N TYR A 46 -12.13 -7.64 3.53
CA TYR A 46 -10.68 -7.84 3.48
C TYR A 46 -9.95 -6.70 2.75
N CYS A 47 -10.40 -6.32 1.55
CA CYS A 47 -9.79 -5.23 0.80
C CYS A 47 -9.86 -3.89 1.55
N GLU A 48 -10.97 -3.61 2.23
CA GLU A 48 -11.15 -2.41 3.05
C GLU A 48 -10.17 -2.39 4.24
N ALA A 49 -10.05 -3.51 4.96
CA ALA A 49 -9.12 -3.62 6.07
C ALA A 49 -7.67 -3.35 5.61
N VAL A 50 -7.25 -3.94 4.48
CA VAL A 50 -5.94 -3.67 3.89
C VAL A 50 -5.82 -2.20 3.44
N PHE A 51 -6.85 -1.64 2.82
CA PHE A 51 -6.81 -0.28 2.30
C PHE A 51 -6.68 0.76 3.40
N LEU A 52 -7.31 0.57 4.56
CA LEU A 52 -7.25 1.55 5.67
C LEU A 52 -5.83 1.78 6.19
N ASP A 53 -4.95 0.79 6.08
CA ASP A 53 -3.58 0.86 6.60
C ASP A 53 -2.58 1.48 5.60
N LEU A 54 -2.98 1.71 4.33
CA LEU A 54 -2.07 2.18 3.29
C LEU A 54 -1.87 3.71 3.25
N PRO A 55 -2.92 4.55 3.31
CA PRO A 55 -2.77 6.00 3.24
C PRO A 55 -2.15 6.56 4.53
N SER A 56 -1.17 7.44 4.41
CA SER A 56 -0.61 8.18 5.55
C SER A 56 -0.59 9.68 5.29
N SER A 57 -0.89 10.47 6.33
CA SER A 57 -0.89 11.93 6.25
C SER A 57 0.48 12.49 5.84
N ASP A 58 1.56 11.86 6.30
CA ASP A 58 2.92 12.26 5.96
C ASP A 58 3.24 12.03 4.48
N SER A 59 2.80 10.91 3.90
CA SER A 59 2.95 10.68 2.46
C SER A 59 2.20 11.73 1.66
N PHE A 60 0.96 12.06 2.02
CA PHE A 60 0.20 13.12 1.35
C PHE A 60 0.88 14.49 1.46
N ARG A 61 1.41 14.83 2.65
CA ARG A 61 2.13 16.08 2.88
C ARG A 61 3.37 16.17 1.98
N GLU A 62 4.12 15.08 1.86
CA GLU A 62 5.32 15.05 1.03
C GLU A 62 4.98 15.13 -0.47
N HIS A 63 3.96 14.41 -0.93
CA HIS A 63 3.45 14.55 -2.30
C HIS A 63 3.06 16.00 -2.59
N LEU A 64 2.28 16.62 -1.69
CA LEU A 64 1.84 18.01 -1.84
C LEU A 64 3.03 18.98 -1.89
N ARG A 65 4.03 18.80 -1.03
CA ARG A 65 5.24 19.63 -1.00
C ARG A 65 6.00 19.56 -2.33
N ILE A 66 6.10 18.37 -2.92
CA ILE A 66 6.82 18.16 -4.19
C ILE A 66 6.05 18.79 -5.35
N ILE A 67 4.75 18.50 -5.50
CA ILE A 67 3.98 18.96 -6.66
C ILE A 67 3.73 20.47 -6.65
N THR A 68 3.75 21.12 -5.48
CA THR A 68 3.54 22.58 -5.34
C THR A 68 4.83 23.39 -5.25
N ALA A 69 6.00 22.76 -5.43
CA ALA A 69 7.29 23.43 -5.26
C ALA A 69 7.55 24.56 -6.28
N SER A 70 6.84 24.58 -7.41
CA SER A 70 6.98 25.62 -8.45
C SER A 70 5.69 25.77 -9.27
N PRO A 71 5.39 26.96 -9.81
CA PRO A 71 4.32 27.12 -10.79
C PRO A 71 4.54 26.20 -11.99
N HIS A 72 3.51 25.44 -12.36
CA HIS A 72 3.57 24.44 -13.42
C HIS A 72 2.40 24.61 -14.42
N PRO A 73 2.32 25.75 -15.13
CA PRO A 73 1.28 25.98 -16.11
C PRO A 73 1.34 24.94 -17.24
N ALA A 74 0.21 24.73 -17.91
CA ALA A 74 0.11 23.78 -19.01
C ALA A 74 1.15 24.08 -20.11
N GLY A 75 1.84 23.04 -20.59
CA GLY A 75 2.92 23.12 -21.58
C GLY A 75 4.30 23.47 -21.03
N SER A 76 4.44 23.81 -19.74
CA SER A 76 5.73 24.15 -19.14
C SER A 76 6.60 22.92 -18.81
N ALA A 77 7.92 23.12 -18.76
CA ALA A 77 8.86 22.10 -18.29
C ALA A 77 8.56 21.65 -16.85
N ALA A 78 8.10 22.57 -15.99
CA ALA A 78 7.73 22.24 -14.61
C ALA A 78 6.50 21.31 -14.55
N GLN A 79 5.51 21.51 -15.41
CA GLN A 79 4.35 20.61 -15.52
C GLN A 79 4.76 19.21 -15.97
N ILE A 80 5.67 19.11 -16.94
CA ILE A 80 6.20 17.82 -17.42
C ILE A 80 6.87 17.06 -16.27
N GLU A 81 7.69 17.74 -15.45
CA GLU A 81 8.37 17.07 -14.34
C GLU A 81 7.40 16.61 -13.24
N VAL A 82 6.34 17.38 -12.95
CA VAL A 82 5.25 16.91 -12.07
C VAL A 82 4.60 15.64 -12.64
N GLY A 83 4.38 15.58 -13.96
CA GLY A 83 3.89 14.38 -14.65
C GLY A 83 4.82 13.18 -14.46
N HIS A 84 6.13 13.35 -14.67
CA HIS A 84 7.12 12.29 -14.43
C HIS A 84 7.12 11.83 -12.98
N TYR A 85 7.01 12.75 -12.02
CA TYR A 85 6.92 12.43 -10.60
C TYR A 85 5.71 11.54 -10.30
N LEU A 86 4.53 11.90 -10.78
CA LEU A 86 3.32 11.07 -10.62
C LEU A 86 3.51 9.69 -11.25
N GLY A 87 4.10 9.64 -12.45
CA GLY A 87 4.44 8.38 -13.12
C GLY A 87 5.37 7.49 -12.28
N ARG A 88 6.39 8.06 -11.63
CA ARG A 88 7.28 7.33 -10.70
C ARG A 88 6.54 6.81 -9.48
N VAL A 89 5.70 7.64 -8.84
CA VAL A 89 4.90 7.25 -7.66
C VAL A 89 3.93 6.12 -8.01
N MET A 90 3.23 6.21 -9.14
CA MET A 90 2.30 5.18 -9.60
C MET A 90 3.01 3.86 -9.94
N LYS A 91 4.17 3.91 -10.62
CA LYS A 91 4.97 2.70 -10.89
C LYS A 91 5.45 2.06 -9.59
N ALA A 92 5.89 2.85 -8.62
CA ALA A 92 6.31 2.36 -7.30
C ALA A 92 5.15 1.69 -6.52
N ALA A 93 3.90 2.15 -6.74
CA ALA A 93 2.70 1.52 -6.21
C ALA A 93 2.26 0.25 -6.99
N GLY A 94 3.02 -0.17 -8.01
CA GLY A 94 2.75 -1.38 -8.78
C GLY A 94 1.83 -1.17 -10.00
N PHE A 95 1.51 0.06 -10.37
CA PHE A 95 0.71 0.33 -11.57
C PHE A 95 1.53 0.22 -12.85
N THR A 96 0.86 -0.24 -13.91
CA THR A 96 1.37 -0.05 -15.27
C THR A 96 1.04 1.37 -15.72
N VAL A 97 2.07 2.17 -16.00
CA VAL A 97 1.92 3.58 -16.36
C VAL A 97 2.33 3.77 -17.83
N ARG A 98 1.51 4.52 -18.57
CA ARG A 98 1.79 4.98 -19.94
C ARG A 98 1.58 6.48 -20.02
N GLU A 99 2.49 7.15 -20.72
CA GLU A 99 2.39 8.58 -20.99
C GLU A 99 1.80 8.79 -22.38
N HIS A 100 0.91 9.77 -22.50
CA HIS A 100 0.25 10.13 -23.75
C HIS A 100 0.48 11.62 -24.02
N ALA A 101 1.25 11.91 -25.05
CA ALA A 101 1.48 13.27 -25.50
C ALA A 101 0.38 13.72 -26.46
N TYR A 102 -0.01 14.98 -26.36
CA TYR A 102 -0.97 15.63 -27.25
C TYR A 102 -0.48 17.01 -27.63
N ASP A 103 -0.57 17.33 -28.91
CA ASP A 103 -0.40 18.68 -29.41
C ASP A 103 -1.72 19.43 -29.22
N VAL A 104 -1.71 20.43 -28.34
CA VAL A 104 -2.91 21.21 -27.99
C VAL A 104 -2.67 22.69 -28.23
N TYR A 105 -3.72 23.38 -28.67
CA TYR A 105 -3.69 24.84 -28.77
C TYR A 105 -3.81 25.43 -27.35
N LEU A 106 -2.72 25.99 -26.83
CA LEU A 106 -2.70 26.70 -25.57
C LEU A 106 -2.58 28.21 -25.82
N PRO A 107 -3.38 29.05 -25.14
CA PRO A 107 -3.12 30.48 -25.14
C PRO A 107 -1.76 30.73 -24.50
N GLN A 108 -0.96 31.64 -25.08
CA GLN A 108 0.20 32.13 -24.36
C GLN A 108 -0.31 32.89 -23.13
N LEU A 109 0.15 32.47 -21.95
CA LEU A 109 0.05 33.27 -20.75
C LEU A 109 1.09 34.39 -20.88
N THR A 110 0.79 35.41 -21.68
CA THR A 110 1.52 36.68 -21.62
C THR A 110 0.98 37.47 -20.43
N ASP A 111 1.83 38.30 -19.82
CA ASP A 111 1.49 39.12 -18.64
C ASP A 111 0.46 40.24 -18.96
N ASP A 112 -0.23 40.16 -20.11
CA ASP A 112 -1.13 41.19 -20.63
C ASP A 112 -2.56 41.08 -20.05
N VAL A 113 -2.77 40.27 -19.01
CA VAL A 113 -4.03 40.27 -18.29
C VAL A 113 -4.04 41.49 -17.38
N GLU A 114 -4.64 42.59 -17.86
CA GLU A 114 -4.91 43.76 -17.02
C GLU A 114 -5.63 43.32 -15.74
N VAL A 115 -5.05 43.70 -14.59
CA VAL A 115 -5.59 43.44 -13.24
C VAL A 115 -6.75 44.39 -12.95
#